data_AF-L8MUI9-F1
#
_entry.id   AF-L8MUI9-F1
#
_cell.length_a   1.000
_cell.length_b   1.000
_cell.length_c   1.000
_cell.angle_alpha   90.00
_cell.angle_beta   90.00
_cell.angle_gamma   90.00
#
_symmetry.space_group_name_H-M   'P 1'
#
loop_
_entity.id
_entity.type
_entity.pdbx_description
1 polymer ?
#
loop_
_entity_poly.entity_id
_entity_poly.type
_entity_poly.pdbx_seq_one_letter_code
_entity_poly.pdbx_strand_id
1 'polypeptide(L)'
;MGNLVNVAQARGVIVLVLNQHNIEPIEFSPPQIKQALTGHGNADKSDVQEAVKRELSLDHIPRPDDAADAIAAALTCWLIA
;
A
#
# COMPACT_ATOMS: atom_id res chain seq x y z
N MET A 1 -2.13 18.62 13.03
CA MET A 1 -3.54 18.24 12.75
C MET A 1 -3.69 18.06 11.25
N GLY A 2 -3.25 16.92 10.72
CA GLY A 2 -3.24 16.65 9.28
C GLY A 2 -4.66 16.44 8.76
N ASN A 3 -4.94 17.02 7.60
CA ASN A 3 -6.27 17.32 7.11
C ASN A 3 -7.04 16.06 6.65
N LEU A 4 -7.75 15.40 7.58
CA LEU A 4 -8.62 14.25 7.30
C LEU A 4 -9.60 14.51 6.15
N VAL A 5 -10.07 15.76 6.03
CA VAL A 5 -11.00 16.18 4.97
C VAL A 5 -10.30 16.13 3.60
N ASN A 6 -9.06 16.59 3.48
CA ASN A 6 -8.31 16.51 2.22
C ASN A 6 -8.06 15.07 1.78
N VAL A 7 -7.72 14.18 2.72
CA VAL A 7 -7.51 12.75 2.42
C VAL A 7 -8.82 12.10 1.96
N ALA A 8 -9.93 12.41 2.63
CA ALA A 8 -11.25 11.91 2.24
C ALA A 8 -11.67 12.41 0.85
N GLN A 9 -11.41 13.68 0.53
CA GLN A 9 -11.66 14.25 -0.80
C GLN A 9 -10.85 13.54 -1.88
N ALA A 10 -9.54 13.36 -1.66
CA ALA A 10 -8.67 12.66 -2.62
C ALA A 10 -9.11 11.21 -2.83
N ARG A 11 -9.42 10.47 -1.75
CA ARG A 11 -9.92 9.09 -1.83
C ARG A 11 -11.25 9.02 -2.58
N GLY A 12 -12.16 9.98 -2.38
CA GLY A 12 -13.42 10.05 -3.11
C GLY A 12 -13.23 10.11 -4.62
N VAL A 13 -12.28 10.92 -5.10
CA VAL A 13 -11.92 11.01 -6.52
C VAL A 13 -11.35 9.68 -7.01
N ILE A 14 -10.46 9.05 -6.25
CA ILE A 14 -9.86 7.75 -6.62
C ILE A 14 -10.93 6.68 -6.80
N VAL A 15 -11.83 6.52 -5.82
CA VAL A 15 -12.91 5.52 -5.88
C VAL A 15 -13.87 5.78 -7.04
N LEU A 16 -14.20 7.05 -7.30
CA LEU A 16 -15.03 7.43 -8.46
C LEU A 16 -14.38 7.00 -9.77
N VAL A 17 -13.10 7.31 -9.97
CA VAL A 17 -12.37 6.98 -11.20
C VAL A 17 -12.26 5.45 -11.37
N LEU A 18 -11.95 4.71 -10.31
CA LEU A 18 -11.90 3.24 -10.36
C LEU A 18 -13.25 2.65 -10.82
N ASN A 19 -14.36 3.13 -10.26
CA ASN A 19 -15.71 2.70 -10.65
C ASN A 19 -16.05 3.06 -12.10
N GLN A 20 -15.67 4.25 -12.58
CA GLN A 20 -15.85 4.64 -13.99
C GLN A 20 -15.13 3.71 -14.97
N HIS A 21 -14.06 3.05 -14.52
CA HIS A 21 -13.30 2.06 -15.28
C HIS A 21 -13.68 0.59 -14.95
N ASN A 22 -14.74 0.36 -14.17
CA ASN A 22 -15.16 -0.98 -13.70
C ASN A 22 -14.06 -1.75 -12.93
N ILE A 23 -13.26 -1.02 -12.14
CA ILE A 23 -12.24 -1.60 -11.27
C ILE A 23 -12.75 -1.55 -9.83
N GLU A 24 -12.93 -2.70 -9.21
CA GLU A 24 -13.35 -2.80 -7.81
C GLU A 24 -12.16 -2.47 -6.88
N PRO A 25 -12.27 -1.49 -5.97
CA PRO A 25 -11.22 -1.20 -5.01
C PRO A 25 -11.14 -2.30 -3.94
N ILE A 26 -9.92 -2.72 -3.60
CA ILE A 26 -9.65 -3.65 -2.50
C ILE A 26 -8.91 -2.90 -1.39
N GLU A 27 -9.32 -3.11 -0.15
CA GLU A 27 -8.76 -2.45 1.02
C GLU A 27 -8.06 -3.43 1.94
N PHE A 28 -6.87 -3.03 2.41
CA PHE A 28 -6.08 -3.81 3.35
C PHE A 28 -5.79 -2.98 4.59
N SER A 29 -6.01 -3.57 5.76
CA SER A 29 -5.55 -3.00 7.02
C SER A 29 -4.02 -3.06 7.12
N PRO A 30 -3.38 -2.19 7.93
CA PRO A 30 -1.93 -2.21 8.10
C PRO A 30 -1.37 -3.58 8.54
N PRO A 31 -2.02 -4.35 9.45
CA PRO A 31 -1.56 -5.69 9.77
C PRO A 31 -1.64 -6.69 8.60
N GLN A 32 -2.63 -6.57 7.70
CA GLN A 32 -2.73 -7.42 6.51
C GLN A 32 -1.56 -7.17 5.55
N ILE A 33 -1.19 -5.91 5.32
CA ILE A 33 -0.03 -5.55 4.49
C ILE A 33 1.25 -6.12 5.09
N LYS A 34 1.46 -5.93 6.41
CA LYS A 34 2.61 -6.50 7.13
C LYS A 34 2.65 -8.02 7.02
N GLN A 35 1.52 -8.68 7.29
CA GLN A 35 1.41 -10.13 7.22
C GLN A 35 1.74 -10.66 5.81
N ALA A 36 1.23 -10.02 4.77
CA ALA A 36 1.44 -10.46 3.38
C ALA A 36 2.91 -10.33 2.93
N LEU A 37 3.58 -9.25 3.31
CA LEU A 37 4.93 -8.95 2.83
C LEU A 37 6.06 -9.50 3.71
N THR A 38 5.84 -9.60 5.01
CA THR A 38 6.88 -10.00 5.96
C THR A 38 6.58 -11.32 6.68
N GLY A 39 5.38 -11.89 6.51
CA GLY A 39 4.97 -13.15 7.14
C GLY A 39 4.46 -13.01 8.58
N HIS A 40 4.42 -11.80 9.15
CA HIS A 40 3.89 -11.54 10.49
C HIS A 40 3.34 -10.11 10.63
N GLY A 41 2.08 -9.97 11.07
CA GLY A 41 1.36 -8.70 11.12
C GLY A 41 1.91 -7.62 12.09
N ASN A 42 2.84 -7.97 12.98
CA ASN A 42 3.46 -7.03 13.93
C ASN A 42 4.81 -6.46 13.44
N ALA A 43 5.20 -6.72 12.19
CA ALA A 43 6.46 -6.22 11.64
C ALA A 43 6.56 -4.69 11.66
N ASP A 44 7.79 -4.18 11.69
CA ASP A 44 8.05 -2.74 11.66
C ASP A 44 7.86 -2.17 10.25
N LYS A 45 7.69 -0.85 10.15
CA LYS A 45 7.53 -0.19 8.84
C LYS A 45 8.75 -0.41 7.93
N SER A 46 9.95 -0.44 8.51
CA SER A 46 11.19 -0.74 7.78
C SER A 46 11.21 -2.14 7.18
N ASP A 47 10.62 -3.13 7.86
CA ASP A 47 10.59 -4.51 7.37
C ASP A 47 9.74 -4.63 6.10
N VAL A 48 8.62 -3.88 6.06
CA VAL A 48 7.76 -3.79 4.87
C VAL A 48 8.51 -3.10 3.72
N GLN A 49 9.24 -2.03 4.00
CA GLN A 49 10.04 -1.31 2.99
C GLN A 49 11.16 -2.18 2.41
N GLU A 50 11.85 -2.96 3.24
CA GLU A 50 12.86 -3.92 2.79
C GLU A 50 12.23 -5.09 2.02
N ALA A 51 11.05 -5.56 2.43
CA ALA A 51 10.30 -6.55 1.66
C ALA A 51 9.96 -6.02 0.26
N VAL A 52 9.44 -4.79 0.14
CA VAL A 52 9.18 -4.14 -1.16
C VAL A 52 10.43 -4.12 -2.04
N LYS A 53 11.57 -3.68 -1.48
CA LYS A 53 12.85 -3.66 -2.20
C LYS A 53 13.23 -5.07 -2.68
N ARG A 54 13.13 -6.07 -1.80
CA ARG A 54 13.47 -7.47 -2.10
C ARG A 54 12.56 -8.07 -3.17
N GLU A 55 11.25 -7.95 -3.03
CA GLU A 55 10.27 -8.56 -3.96
C GLU A 55 10.39 -7.98 -5.37
N LEU A 56 10.76 -6.71 -5.50
CA LEU A 56 10.96 -6.06 -6.79
C LEU A 56 12.43 -6.00 -7.24
N SER A 57 13.35 -6.62 -6.51
CA SER A 57 14.79 -6.62 -6.80
C SER A 57 15.36 -5.21 -7.04
N LEU A 58 14.94 -4.24 -6.22
CA LEU A 58 15.38 -2.84 -6.32
C LEU A 58 16.72 -2.65 -5.62
N ASP A 59 17.53 -1.71 -6.12
CA ASP A 59 18.82 -1.38 -5.51
C ASP A 59 18.65 -0.66 -4.16
N HIS A 60 17.57 0.11 -4.01
CA HIS A 60 17.28 0.94 -2.85
C HIS A 60 15.79 0.94 -2.52
N ILE A 61 15.46 1.29 -1.26
CA ILE A 61 14.07 1.47 -0.83
C ILE A 61 13.46 2.65 -1.61
N PRO A 62 12.27 2.48 -2.22
CA PRO A 62 11.58 3.56 -2.93
C PRO A 62 11.38 4.80 -2.04
N ARG A 63 11.63 5.98 -2.60
CA ARG A 63 11.40 7.28 -1.95
C ARG A 63 10.48 8.15 -2.82
N PRO A 64 9.63 9.00 -2.23
CA PRO A 64 9.41 9.20 -0.78
C PRO A 64 8.72 7.99 -0.13
N ASP A 65 8.60 7.98 1.20
CA ASP A 65 8.04 6.84 1.95
C ASP A 65 6.64 6.42 1.46
N ASP A 66 5.83 7.39 1.00
CA ASP A 66 4.51 7.13 0.43
C ASP A 66 4.57 6.27 -0.85
N ALA A 67 5.66 6.33 -1.61
CA ALA A 67 5.86 5.48 -2.78
C ALA A 67 6.10 4.02 -2.37
N ALA A 68 6.89 3.78 -1.32
CA ALA A 68 7.07 2.44 -0.77
C ALA A 68 5.76 1.88 -0.20
N ASP A 69 4.96 2.71 0.48
CA ASP A 69 3.67 2.31 1.03
C ASP A 69 2.65 1.98 -0.09
N ALA A 70 2.63 2.74 -1.17
CA ALA A 70 1.78 2.46 -2.34
C ALA A 70 2.16 1.14 -3.03
N ILE A 71 3.47 0.89 -3.21
CA ILE A 71 3.95 -0.38 -3.78
C ILE A 71 3.62 -1.54 -2.84
N ALA A 72 3.76 -1.37 -1.54
CA ALA A 72 3.40 -2.39 -0.55
C ALA A 72 1.92 -2.79 -0.65
N ALA A 73 1.01 -1.82 -0.80
CA ALA A 73 -0.41 -2.09 -1.00
C ALA A 73 -0.67 -2.84 -2.32
N ALA A 74 -0.01 -2.46 -3.40
CA ALA A 74 -0.12 -3.14 -4.70
C ALA A 74 0.41 -4.59 -4.66
N LEU A 75 1.57 -4.81 -4.04
CA LEU A 75 2.13 -6.16 -3.85
C LEU A 75 1.24 -7.00 -2.94
N THR A 76 0.66 -6.41 -1.88
CA THR A 76 -0.31 -7.12 -1.03
C THR A 76 -1.47 -7.61 -1.87
N CYS A 77 -2.08 -6.74 -2.69
CA CYS A 77 -3.14 -7.13 -3.61
C CYS A 77 -2.71 -8.29 -4.51
N TRP A 78 -1.54 -8.19 -5.14
CA TRP A 78 -1.01 -9.24 -6.01
C TRP A 78 -0.81 -10.59 -5.31
N LEU A 79 -0.45 -10.57 -4.02
CA LEU A 79 -0.13 -11.79 -3.26
C LEU A 79 -1.37 -12.49 -2.68
N ILE A 80 -2.42 -11.74 -2.32
CA ILE A 80 -3.54 -12.28 -1.51
C ILE A 80 -4.95 -12.01 -2.06
N ALA A 81 -5.10 -11.33 -3.20
CA ALA A 81 -6.39 -11.06 -3.85
C ALA A 81 -6.40 -11.58 -5.29
#